data_AF-A0A6L4ARM4-F1
#
_entry.id   AF-A0A6L4ARM4-F1
#
_cell.length_a   1.000
_cell.length_b   1.000
_cell.length_c   1.000
_cell.angle_alpha   90.00
_cell.angle_beta   90.00
_cell.angle_gamma   90.00
#
_symmetry.space_group_name_H-M   'P 1'
#
loop_
_entity.id
_entity.type
_entity.pdbx_description
1 polymer ?
#
loop_
_entity_poly.entity_id
_entity_poly.type
_entity_poly.pdbx_seq_one_letter_code
_entity_poly.pdbx_strand_id
1 'polypeptide(L)'
;MIEPEQNDKQPELSRDSLFDGRLVCLQHRKGYRFSVDAVLVAHFQPPAKGAVVLDLGAGCGIISLIMLFRWGQRIRRITALEAQPGLAQLARQNVEVNGYGQQCHVLQANLREIATSLSPETFSQVVCNPPFYRQGAGRPSGSQEALLARHQVLAGLGDFVRAAAYALKNGGILAMIYPAAGLTEMAACLAAHGLEMKRLRFVYSYPDAAGYARLVLVQAVKKAGPGVRVMPPLYIYAEKGGSYTPEIQLLYQELPAPESTVSQVVSGDKR
;
A
#
# COMPACT_ATOMS: atom_id res chain seq x y z
N MET A 1 -21.14 -19.76 40.60
CA MET A 1 -20.25 -18.82 39.89
C MET A 1 -19.71 -19.57 38.69
N ILE A 2 -20.14 -19.21 37.48
CA ILE A 2 -19.66 -19.81 36.23
C ILE A 2 -18.69 -18.79 35.67
N GLU A 3 -17.40 -19.13 35.64
CA GLU A 3 -16.41 -18.31 34.94
C GLU A 3 -16.69 -18.35 33.44
N PRO A 4 -16.62 -17.23 32.72
CA PRO A 4 -16.76 -17.25 31.27
C PRO A 4 -15.48 -17.82 30.66
N GLU A 5 -15.58 -18.97 29.98
CA GLU A 5 -14.55 -19.43 29.05
C GLU A 5 -14.34 -18.36 27.97
N GLN A 6 -13.27 -17.57 28.11
CA GLN A 6 -12.70 -16.83 27.00
C GLN A 6 -12.08 -17.86 26.05
N ASN A 7 -12.87 -18.25 25.04
CA ASN A 7 -12.41 -19.08 23.93
C ASN A 7 -11.44 -18.26 23.05
N ASP A 8 -10.22 -18.06 23.54
CA ASP A 8 -9.12 -17.33 22.90
C ASP A 8 -8.44 -18.21 21.82
N LYS A 9 -9.23 -18.74 20.89
CA LYS A 9 -8.67 -19.43 19.73
C LYS A 9 -8.02 -18.40 18.83
N GLN A 10 -6.68 -18.41 18.80
CA GLN A 10 -5.91 -17.62 17.84
C GLN A 10 -6.49 -17.78 16.42
N PRO A 11 -6.63 -16.67 15.67
CA PRO A 11 -7.21 -16.70 14.34
C PRO A 11 -6.39 -17.62 13.44
N GLU A 12 -7.08 -18.51 12.72
CA GLU A 12 -6.43 -19.46 11.82
C GLU A 12 -5.73 -18.72 10.66
N LEU A 13 -4.44 -18.99 10.46
CA LEU A 13 -3.63 -18.31 9.46
C LEU A 13 -3.56 -19.12 8.14
N SER A 14 -3.48 -18.40 7.01
CA SER A 14 -2.96 -18.93 5.74
C SER A 14 -1.57 -18.38 5.48
N ARG A 15 -0.75 -19.18 4.81
CA ARG A 15 0.58 -18.78 4.33
C ARG A 15 0.49 -18.62 2.82
N ASP A 16 0.25 -17.40 2.38
CA ASP A 16 0.20 -17.07 0.97
C ASP A 16 1.59 -16.64 0.49
N SER A 17 1.82 -16.64 -0.81
CA SER A 17 3.09 -16.20 -1.38
C SER A 17 2.94 -15.39 -2.65
N LEU A 18 3.90 -14.51 -2.88
CA LEU A 18 4.10 -13.72 -4.09
C LEU A 18 5.49 -14.00 -4.66
N PHE A 19 5.71 -13.67 -5.94
CA PHE A 19 7.00 -13.78 -6.63
C PHE A 19 7.60 -15.19 -6.57
N ASP A 20 6.80 -16.18 -6.97
CA ASP A 20 7.17 -17.61 -7.00
C ASP A 20 7.65 -18.14 -5.65
N GLY A 21 6.97 -17.73 -4.56
CA GLY A 21 7.26 -18.24 -3.22
C GLY A 21 8.28 -17.43 -2.42
N ARG A 22 8.93 -16.45 -3.03
CA ARG A 22 10.03 -15.69 -2.41
C ARG A 22 9.59 -14.61 -1.45
N LEU A 23 8.36 -14.14 -1.58
CA LEU A 23 7.74 -13.30 -0.58
C LEU A 23 6.58 -14.05 0.05
N VAL A 24 6.66 -14.23 1.36
CA VAL A 24 5.66 -14.94 2.15
C VAL A 24 4.79 -13.93 2.87
N CYS A 25 3.48 -14.14 2.85
CA CYS A 25 2.53 -13.31 3.57
C CYS A 25 1.57 -14.19 4.35
N LEU A 26 1.72 -14.18 5.67
CA LEU A 26 0.77 -14.72 6.62
C LEU A 26 -0.46 -13.82 6.67
N GLN A 27 -1.63 -14.42 6.56
CA GLN A 27 -2.93 -13.74 6.57
C GLN A 27 -3.91 -14.49 7.45
N HIS A 28 -4.87 -13.80 8.08
CA HIS A 28 -5.99 -14.49 8.67
C HIS A 28 -6.81 -15.18 7.56
N ARG A 29 -7.24 -16.42 7.77
CA ARG A 29 -8.12 -17.14 6.83
C ARG A 29 -9.49 -16.46 6.70
N LYS A 30 -9.99 -15.92 7.80
CA LYS A 30 -11.20 -15.11 7.89
C LYS A 30 -10.83 -13.71 8.32
N GLY A 31 -11.43 -12.67 7.74
CA GLY A 31 -11.09 -11.27 8.03
C GLY A 31 -10.34 -10.59 6.89
N TYR A 32 -9.44 -9.66 7.22
CA TYR A 32 -8.67 -8.89 6.24
C TYR A 32 -7.74 -9.81 5.44
N ARG A 33 -7.79 -9.67 4.11
CA ARG A 33 -6.85 -10.29 3.17
C ARG A 33 -6.44 -9.24 2.15
N PHE A 34 -5.18 -9.25 1.73
CA PHE A 34 -4.71 -8.31 0.72
C PHE A 34 -5.41 -8.57 -0.62
N SER A 35 -5.74 -7.48 -1.32
CA SER A 35 -6.29 -7.48 -2.67
C SER A 35 -5.21 -7.07 -3.67
N VAL A 36 -5.55 -7.14 -4.96
CA VAL A 36 -4.73 -6.58 -6.05
C VAL A 36 -4.38 -5.10 -5.81
N ASP A 37 -5.22 -4.36 -5.09
CA ASP A 37 -5.04 -2.95 -4.75
C ASP A 37 -3.71 -2.68 -4.04
N ALA A 38 -3.31 -3.57 -3.13
CA ALA A 38 -2.04 -3.48 -2.43
C ALA A 38 -0.85 -3.63 -3.38
N VAL A 39 -0.95 -4.57 -4.33
CA VAL A 39 0.06 -4.78 -5.37
C VAL A 39 0.15 -3.56 -6.28
N LEU A 40 -1.00 -3.01 -6.69
CA LEU A 40 -1.07 -1.84 -7.56
C LEU A 40 -0.43 -0.61 -6.91
N VAL A 41 -0.80 -0.28 -5.68
CA VAL A 41 -0.28 0.93 -5.01
C VAL A 41 1.20 0.80 -4.66
N ALA A 42 1.66 -0.41 -4.29
CA ALA A 42 3.09 -0.66 -4.03
C ALA A 42 3.96 -0.38 -5.27
N HIS A 43 3.47 -0.70 -6.48
CA HIS A 43 4.19 -0.47 -7.73
C HIS A 43 3.95 0.90 -8.37
N PHE A 44 2.89 1.61 -7.98
CA PHE A 44 2.48 2.83 -8.65
C PHE A 44 3.51 3.96 -8.55
N GLN A 45 4.23 4.05 -7.43
CA GLN A 45 5.28 5.05 -7.23
C GLN A 45 6.55 4.39 -6.70
N PRO A 46 7.49 3.99 -7.58
CA PRO A 46 8.77 3.46 -7.16
C PRO A 46 9.52 4.47 -6.26
N PRO A 47 10.13 4.01 -5.16
CA PRO A 47 10.86 4.88 -4.25
C PRO A 47 12.14 5.42 -4.88
N ALA A 48 12.50 6.65 -4.54
CA ALA A 48 13.81 7.21 -4.86
C ALA A 48 14.92 6.52 -4.04
N LYS A 49 16.19 6.63 -4.47
CA LYS A 49 17.32 6.09 -3.71
C LYS A 49 17.41 6.78 -2.33
N GLY A 50 17.57 6.00 -1.27
CA GLY A 50 17.58 6.47 0.11
C GLY A 50 16.19 6.80 0.69
N ALA A 51 15.10 6.30 0.07
CA ALA A 51 13.75 6.64 0.50
C ALA A 51 13.47 6.25 1.96
N VAL A 52 12.78 7.14 2.66
CA VAL A 52 12.21 6.90 3.98
C VAL A 52 10.70 6.85 3.81
N VAL A 53 10.13 5.65 3.94
CA VAL A 53 8.75 5.35 3.58
C VAL A 53 7.89 5.16 4.82
N LEU A 54 6.66 5.68 4.79
CA LEU A 54 5.61 5.37 5.76
C LEU A 54 4.48 4.62 5.02
N ASP A 55 4.15 3.43 5.48
CA ASP A 55 2.98 2.66 5.06
C ASP A 55 1.86 2.90 6.08
N LEU A 56 0.85 3.70 5.71
CA LEU A 56 -0.26 4.08 6.59
C LEU A 56 -1.41 3.08 6.48
N GLY A 57 -1.82 2.51 7.61
CA GLY A 57 -2.85 1.47 7.64
C GLY A 57 -2.31 0.17 7.05
N ALA A 58 -1.15 -0.28 7.55
CA ALA A 58 -0.36 -1.33 6.94
C ALA A 58 -1.05 -2.71 6.90
N GLY A 59 -2.08 -2.94 7.73
CA GLY A 59 -2.74 -4.24 7.82
C GLY A 59 -1.74 -5.35 8.16
N CYS A 60 -1.65 -6.38 7.32
CA CYS A 60 -0.66 -7.45 7.45
C CYS A 60 0.76 -7.08 6.93
N GLY A 61 1.00 -5.83 6.53
CA GLY A 61 2.28 -5.31 6.07
C GLY A 61 2.58 -5.54 4.59
N ILE A 62 1.62 -6.05 3.81
CA ILE A 62 1.84 -6.51 2.43
C ILE A 62 2.44 -5.45 1.49
N ILE A 63 2.02 -4.19 1.59
CA ILE A 63 2.54 -3.10 0.75
C ILE A 63 4.02 -2.91 1.06
N SER A 64 4.37 -2.79 2.35
CA SER A 64 5.75 -2.74 2.83
C SER A 64 6.59 -3.91 2.32
N LEU A 65 6.10 -5.14 2.41
CA LEU A 65 6.81 -6.34 1.93
C LEU A 65 7.08 -6.28 0.42
N ILE A 66 6.06 -5.95 -0.39
CA ILE A 66 6.20 -5.84 -1.85
C ILE A 66 7.23 -4.75 -2.18
N MET A 67 7.16 -3.60 -1.51
CA MET A 67 8.09 -2.51 -1.74
C MET A 67 9.54 -2.89 -1.41
N LEU A 68 9.77 -3.63 -0.32
CA LEU A 68 11.11 -4.09 0.06
C LEU A 68 11.64 -5.17 -0.88
N PHE A 69 10.79 -6.09 -1.30
CA PHE A 69 11.16 -7.10 -2.29
C PHE A 69 11.59 -6.46 -3.62
N ARG A 70 10.83 -5.48 -4.10
CA ARG A 70 11.08 -4.83 -5.40
C ARG A 70 12.17 -3.76 -5.36
N TRP A 71 12.27 -3.00 -4.28
CA TRP A 71 13.10 -1.80 -4.22
C TRP A 71 13.89 -1.67 -2.91
N GLY A 72 14.13 -2.75 -2.17
CA GLY A 72 14.89 -2.71 -0.90
C GLY A 72 16.24 -1.99 -1.00
N GLN A 73 16.92 -2.09 -2.13
CA GLN A 73 18.19 -1.36 -2.38
C GLN A 73 18.04 0.16 -2.49
N ARG A 74 16.83 0.65 -2.77
CA ARG A 74 16.49 2.08 -2.84
C ARG A 74 15.89 2.58 -1.54
N ILE A 75 15.32 1.70 -0.72
CA ILE A 75 14.62 2.05 0.50
C ILE A 75 15.61 2.03 1.67
N ARG A 76 15.75 3.17 2.35
CA ARG A 76 16.56 3.25 3.57
C ARG A 76 15.84 2.60 4.75
N ARG A 77 14.54 2.89 4.90
CA ARG A 77 13.66 2.29 5.91
C ARG A 77 12.20 2.45 5.53
N ILE A 78 11.37 1.52 6.00
CA ILE A 78 9.92 1.61 6.05
C ILE A 78 9.47 1.65 7.51
N THR A 79 8.54 2.55 7.82
CA THR A 79 7.70 2.45 9.01
C THR A 79 6.31 2.00 8.58
N ALA A 80 5.84 0.86 9.06
CA ALA A 80 4.51 0.34 8.80
C ALA A 80 3.61 0.65 10.01
N LEU A 81 2.68 1.59 9.86
CA LEU A 81 1.79 2.04 10.93
C LEU A 81 0.45 1.30 10.83
N GLU A 82 0.10 0.57 11.89
CA GLU A 82 -1.17 -0.16 11.99
C GLU A 82 -1.80 0.05 13.37
N ALA A 83 -3.11 0.31 13.42
CA ALA A 83 -3.79 0.60 14.68
C ALA A 83 -4.21 -0.69 15.42
N GLN A 84 -4.55 -1.74 14.69
CA GLN A 84 -5.08 -2.97 15.25
C GLN A 84 -3.94 -3.87 15.78
N PRO A 85 -3.93 -4.22 17.08
CA PRO A 85 -2.85 -4.99 17.68
C PRO A 85 -2.57 -6.32 16.96
N GLY A 86 -3.63 -7.06 16.61
CA GLY A 86 -3.52 -8.35 15.91
C GLY A 86 -2.90 -8.22 14.51
N LEU A 87 -3.32 -7.23 13.72
CA LEU A 87 -2.73 -6.98 12.40
C LEU A 87 -1.29 -6.45 12.51
N ALA A 88 -1.00 -5.59 13.49
CA ALA A 88 0.36 -5.11 13.74
C ALA A 88 1.29 -6.27 14.14
N GLN A 89 0.83 -7.22 14.96
CA GLN A 89 1.59 -8.43 15.28
C GLN A 89 1.82 -9.30 14.04
N LEU A 90 0.79 -9.52 13.23
CA LEU A 90 0.89 -10.28 11.99
C LEU A 90 1.87 -9.63 11.00
N ALA A 91 1.84 -8.29 10.87
CA ALA A 91 2.79 -7.55 10.06
C ALA A 91 4.23 -7.72 10.56
N ARG A 92 4.47 -7.72 11.88
CA ARG A 92 5.81 -8.01 12.45
C ARG A 92 6.28 -9.41 12.07
N GLN A 93 5.43 -10.42 12.21
CA GLN A 93 5.75 -11.79 11.81
C GLN A 93 6.09 -11.87 10.32
N ASN A 94 5.32 -11.19 9.46
CA ASN A 94 5.60 -11.14 8.03
C ASN A 94 6.93 -10.46 7.71
N VAL A 95 7.26 -9.36 8.38
CA VAL A 95 8.55 -8.69 8.22
C VAL A 95 9.71 -9.62 8.59
N GLU A 96 9.60 -10.34 9.71
CA GLU A 96 10.64 -11.26 10.18
C GLU A 96 10.81 -12.47 9.27
N VAL A 97 9.71 -13.12 8.85
CA VAL A 97 9.76 -14.32 7.99
C VAL A 97 10.41 -14.03 6.63
N ASN A 98 10.36 -12.78 6.16
CA ASN A 98 11.00 -12.37 4.91
C ASN A 98 12.40 -11.72 5.12
N GLY A 99 12.93 -11.69 6.35
CA GLY A 99 14.25 -11.14 6.64
C GLY A 99 14.35 -9.62 6.55
N TYR A 100 13.23 -8.90 6.65
CA TYR A 100 13.17 -7.45 6.47
C TYR A 100 13.25 -6.63 7.78
N GLY A 101 13.46 -7.28 8.93
CA GLY A 101 13.43 -6.62 10.25
C GLY A 101 14.39 -5.43 10.41
N GLN A 102 15.51 -5.41 9.66
CA GLN A 102 16.47 -4.30 9.68
C GLN A 102 16.00 -3.07 8.87
N GLN A 103 15.10 -3.26 7.90
CA GLN A 103 14.62 -2.18 7.03
C GLN A 103 13.17 -1.78 7.30
N CYS A 104 12.36 -2.64 7.93
CA CYS A 104 10.94 -2.40 8.17
C CYS A 104 10.62 -2.45 9.66
N HIS A 105 10.13 -1.34 10.20
CA HIS A 105 9.65 -1.27 11.57
C HIS A 105 8.13 -1.15 11.61
N VAL A 106 7.47 -2.06 12.33
CA VAL A 106 6.00 -2.01 12.52
C VAL A 106 5.66 -1.25 13.80
N LEU A 107 5.03 -0.08 13.62
CA LEU A 107 4.57 0.79 14.68
C LEU A 107 3.07 0.57 14.90
N GLN A 108 2.73 0.07 16.09
CA GLN A 108 1.33 -0.03 16.48
C GLN A 108 0.86 1.31 17.02
N ALA A 109 0.12 2.08 16.22
CA ALA A 109 -0.35 3.41 16.59
C ALA A 109 -1.60 3.79 15.81
N ASN A 110 -2.40 4.70 16.37
CA ASN A 110 -3.52 5.29 15.66
C ASN A 110 -3.04 6.49 14.82
N LEU A 111 -3.28 6.46 13.51
CA LEU A 111 -2.91 7.56 12.61
C LEU A 111 -3.59 8.90 12.96
N ARG A 112 -4.71 8.89 13.70
CA ARG A 112 -5.35 10.13 14.18
C ARG A 112 -4.50 10.85 15.21
N GLU A 113 -3.64 10.11 15.90
CA GLU A 113 -2.71 10.58 16.92
C GLU A 113 -1.27 10.56 16.38
N ILE A 114 -1.08 10.65 15.06
CA ILE A 114 0.24 10.51 14.43
C ILE A 114 1.32 11.40 15.06
N ALA A 115 0.96 12.58 15.54
CA ALA A 115 1.88 13.54 16.15
C ALA A 115 2.46 13.08 17.50
N THR A 116 1.82 12.12 18.18
CA THR A 116 2.35 11.52 19.42
C THR A 116 3.34 10.40 19.11
N SER A 117 3.24 9.81 17.92
CA SER A 117 3.94 8.58 17.55
C SER A 117 5.08 8.81 16.56
N LEU A 118 5.02 9.87 15.76
CA LEU A 118 5.98 10.19 14.70
C LEU A 118 6.29 11.67 14.69
N SER A 119 7.54 12.02 14.35
CA SER A 119 7.92 13.41 14.09
C SER A 119 7.34 13.89 12.75
N PRO A 120 6.97 15.18 12.63
CA PRO A 120 6.49 15.73 11.37
C PRO A 120 7.60 15.74 10.32
N GLU A 121 7.23 15.86 9.05
CA GLU A 121 8.15 16.13 7.93
C GLU A 121 9.35 15.15 7.82
N THR A 122 9.15 13.91 8.24
CA THR A 122 10.22 12.89 8.33
C THR A 122 10.32 12.03 7.06
N PHE A 123 9.19 11.78 6.39
CA PHE A 123 9.11 10.77 5.35
C PHE A 123 9.23 11.41 3.96
N SER A 124 10.00 10.77 3.07
CA SER A 124 10.07 11.16 1.67
C SER A 124 8.91 10.62 0.86
N GLN A 125 8.33 9.51 1.31
CA GLN A 125 7.20 8.86 0.67
C GLN A 125 6.23 8.32 1.71
N VAL A 126 4.94 8.49 1.46
CA VAL A 126 3.86 7.82 2.16
C VAL A 126 3.13 6.96 1.15
N VAL A 127 2.76 5.75 1.53
CA VAL A 127 1.91 4.85 0.76
C VAL A 127 0.71 4.45 1.61
N CYS A 128 -0.46 4.30 0.99
CA CYS A 128 -1.63 3.78 1.70
C CYS A 128 -2.68 3.17 0.78
N ASN A 129 -3.43 2.23 1.33
CA ASN A 129 -4.68 1.72 0.79
C ASN A 129 -5.76 1.90 1.88
N PRO A 130 -6.36 3.11 2.00
CA PRO A 130 -7.33 3.40 3.06
C PRO A 130 -8.53 2.45 2.97
N PRO A 131 -9.12 2.02 4.09
CA PRO A 131 -10.28 1.16 4.06
C PRO A 131 -11.49 1.89 3.44
N PHE A 132 -12.24 1.18 2.60
CA PHE A 132 -13.38 1.75 1.89
C PHE A 132 -14.66 1.60 2.73
N TYR A 133 -15.02 2.65 3.47
CA TYR A 133 -16.32 2.72 4.14
C TYR A 133 -17.09 3.93 3.65
N ARG A 134 -18.07 3.70 2.76
CA ARG A 134 -19.17 4.66 2.57
C ARG A 134 -20.20 4.39 3.65
N GLN A 135 -20.51 5.38 4.47
CA GLN A 135 -21.71 5.30 5.31
C GLN A 135 -22.92 5.04 4.39
N GLY A 136 -23.66 3.95 4.63
CA GLY A 136 -24.91 3.64 3.93
C GLY A 136 -24.85 2.75 2.69
N ALA A 137 -23.72 2.12 2.33
CA ALA A 137 -23.64 1.21 1.17
C ALA A 137 -23.15 -0.22 1.51
N GLY A 138 -24.04 -1.21 1.46
CA GLY A 138 -23.70 -2.64 1.33
C GLY A 138 -23.83 -3.52 2.59
N ARG A 139 -24.26 -4.77 2.39
CA ARG A 139 -24.52 -5.79 3.45
C ARG A 139 -23.28 -6.04 4.32
N PRO A 140 -23.45 -6.14 5.65
CA PRO A 140 -22.35 -6.37 6.57
C PRO A 140 -21.74 -7.77 6.40
N SER A 141 -20.43 -7.83 6.14
CA SER A 141 -19.62 -9.02 6.40
C SER A 141 -19.61 -9.31 7.90
N GLY A 142 -20.10 -10.49 8.29
CA GLY A 142 -20.44 -10.84 9.68
C GLY A 142 -19.29 -11.32 10.58
N SER A 143 -18.02 -11.11 10.23
CA SER A 143 -16.91 -11.47 11.13
C SER A 143 -16.74 -10.43 12.25
N GLN A 144 -16.51 -10.89 13.48
CA GLN A 144 -16.36 -10.03 14.65
C GLN A 144 -15.18 -9.05 14.52
N GLU A 145 -14.10 -9.42 13.83
CA GLU A 145 -13.00 -8.51 13.43
C GLU A 145 -13.45 -7.44 12.43
N ALA A 146 -14.36 -7.77 11.50
CA ALA A 146 -14.92 -6.79 10.56
C ALA A 146 -15.96 -5.87 11.22
N LEU A 147 -16.61 -6.33 12.30
CA LEU A 147 -17.47 -5.53 13.16
C LEU A 147 -16.66 -4.65 14.14
N LEU A 148 -15.57 -5.16 14.72
CA LEU A 148 -14.65 -4.38 15.54
C LEU A 148 -13.89 -3.35 14.69
N ALA A 149 -13.54 -3.66 13.43
CA ALA A 149 -13.09 -2.67 12.45
C ALA A 149 -14.15 -1.57 12.21
N ARG A 150 -15.44 -1.91 12.22
CA ARG A 150 -16.55 -0.93 12.10
C ARG A 150 -16.72 -0.05 13.35
N HIS A 151 -16.39 -0.54 14.55
CA HIS A 151 -16.59 0.18 15.81
C HIS A 151 -15.32 0.87 16.38
N GLN A 152 -14.11 0.39 16.06
CA GLN A 152 -12.83 0.97 16.52
C GLN A 152 -12.01 1.65 15.42
N VAL A 153 -12.26 1.39 14.13
CA VAL A 153 -11.50 2.01 13.00
C VAL A 153 -12.44 2.80 12.11
N LEU A 154 -12.96 3.91 12.63
CA LEU A 154 -13.68 4.93 11.84
C LEU A 154 -12.72 5.85 11.05
N ALA A 155 -11.46 5.46 10.84
CA ALA A 155 -10.50 6.31 10.14
C ALA A 155 -10.92 6.48 8.68
N GLY A 156 -11.40 7.68 8.35
CA GLY A 156 -11.84 8.00 6.99
C GLY A 156 -10.70 8.55 6.15
N LEU A 157 -11.00 8.83 4.87
CA LEU A 157 -10.05 9.44 3.92
C LEU A 157 -9.33 10.66 4.51
N GLY A 158 -10.07 11.55 5.19
CA GLY A 158 -9.51 12.75 5.81
C GLY A 158 -8.46 12.46 6.89
N ASP A 159 -8.60 11.37 7.63
CA ASP A 159 -7.62 10.98 8.65
C ASP A 159 -6.31 10.52 7.99
N PHE A 160 -6.39 9.70 6.93
CA PHE A 160 -5.23 9.25 6.17
C PHE A 160 -4.51 10.41 5.47
N VAL A 161 -5.26 11.31 4.81
CA VAL A 161 -4.70 12.47 4.11
C VAL A 161 -4.00 13.41 5.10
N ARG A 162 -4.63 13.71 6.25
CA ARG A 162 -4.03 14.54 7.30
C ARG A 162 -2.76 13.92 7.85
N ALA A 163 -2.78 12.63 8.16
CA ALA A 163 -1.61 11.90 8.64
C ALA A 163 -0.46 11.90 7.63
N ALA A 164 -0.77 11.66 6.35
CA ALA A 164 0.22 11.73 5.28
C ALA A 164 0.84 13.13 5.15
N ALA A 165 0.02 14.18 5.15
CA ALA A 165 0.49 15.56 5.05
C ALA A 165 1.38 15.98 6.24
N TYR A 166 1.05 15.51 7.45
CA TYR A 166 1.87 15.71 8.65
C TYR A 166 3.25 15.03 8.52
N ALA A 167 3.24 13.75 8.13
CA ALA A 167 4.43 12.92 8.09
C ALA A 167 5.40 13.25 6.94
N LEU A 168 4.88 13.69 5.78
CA LEU A 168 5.69 13.99 4.60
C LEU A 168 6.54 15.24 4.79
N LYS A 169 7.80 15.18 4.34
CA LYS A 169 8.62 16.38 4.14
C LYS A 169 8.09 17.21 2.97
N ASN A 170 8.51 18.47 2.87
CA ASN A 170 8.21 19.30 1.68
C ASN A 170 8.72 18.62 0.40
N GLY A 171 7.89 18.57 -0.64
CA GLY A 171 8.18 17.82 -1.86
C GLY A 171 8.09 16.29 -1.72
N GLY A 172 7.72 15.79 -0.54
CA GLY A 172 7.44 14.38 -0.30
C GLY A 172 6.20 13.90 -1.05
N ILE A 173 6.17 12.60 -1.36
CA ILE A 173 5.17 12.00 -2.24
C ILE A 173 4.20 11.11 -1.46
N LEU A 174 2.91 11.31 -1.65
CA LEU A 174 1.87 10.37 -1.26
C LEU A 174 1.50 9.50 -2.48
N ALA A 175 1.52 8.18 -2.32
CA ALA A 175 0.91 7.22 -3.23
C ALA A 175 -0.31 6.58 -2.56
N MET A 176 -1.46 6.64 -3.20
CA MET A 176 -2.73 6.16 -2.65
C MET A 176 -3.51 5.41 -3.73
N ILE A 177 -4.23 4.36 -3.35
CA ILE A 177 -5.31 3.79 -4.16
C ILE A 177 -6.65 4.03 -3.47
N TYR A 178 -7.66 4.42 -4.24
CA TYR A 178 -8.98 4.78 -3.70
C TYR A 178 -10.10 4.43 -4.70
N PRO A 179 -11.37 4.27 -4.30
CA PRO A 179 -12.45 4.02 -5.24
C PRO A 179 -12.60 5.21 -6.17
N ALA A 180 -12.69 4.97 -7.47
CA ALA A 180 -12.74 6.04 -8.47
C ALA A 180 -13.96 6.96 -8.27
N ALA A 181 -15.07 6.40 -7.79
CA ALA A 181 -16.28 7.16 -7.48
C ALA A 181 -16.12 8.12 -6.28
N GLY A 182 -15.03 8.05 -5.52
CA GLY A 182 -14.67 8.99 -4.45
C GLY A 182 -13.63 10.03 -4.87
N LEU A 183 -13.29 10.14 -6.16
CA LEU A 183 -12.22 11.02 -6.65
C LEU A 183 -12.44 12.49 -6.27
N THR A 184 -13.65 13.02 -6.39
CA THR A 184 -13.94 14.42 -6.09
C THR A 184 -13.69 14.75 -4.62
N GLU A 185 -14.17 13.89 -3.71
CA GLU A 185 -13.95 14.03 -2.26
C GLU A 185 -12.46 13.93 -1.93
N MET A 186 -11.75 12.96 -2.52
CA MET A 186 -10.32 12.79 -2.36
C MET A 186 -9.53 14.00 -2.84
N ALA A 187 -9.85 14.52 -4.03
CA ALA A 187 -9.19 15.69 -4.60
C ALA A 187 -9.33 16.92 -3.68
N ALA A 188 -10.55 17.18 -3.20
CA ALA A 188 -10.80 18.27 -2.27
C ALA A 188 -10.04 18.09 -0.95
N CYS A 189 -10.03 16.87 -0.42
CA CYS A 189 -9.35 16.54 0.83
C CYS A 189 -7.82 16.71 0.71
N LEU A 190 -7.22 16.22 -0.37
CA LEU A 190 -5.79 16.37 -0.66
C LEU A 190 -5.40 17.85 -0.76
N ALA A 191 -6.15 18.63 -1.54
CA ALA A 191 -5.92 20.07 -1.70
C ALA A 191 -6.01 20.82 -0.36
N ALA A 192 -7.01 20.52 0.47
CA ALA A 192 -7.19 21.12 1.79
C ALA A 192 -6.00 20.87 2.75
N HIS A 193 -5.20 19.83 2.51
CA HIS A 193 -4.02 19.49 3.31
C HIS A 193 -2.69 19.79 2.59
N GLY A 194 -2.72 20.59 1.52
CA GLY A 194 -1.53 20.99 0.79
C GLY A 194 -0.83 19.84 0.07
N LEU A 195 -1.57 18.78 -0.29
CA LEU A 195 -1.11 17.70 -1.14
C LEU A 195 -1.67 17.90 -2.55
N GLU A 196 -0.81 18.29 -3.48
CA GLU A 196 -1.24 18.54 -4.85
C GLU A 196 -1.18 17.25 -5.67
N MET A 197 -2.29 16.86 -6.32
CA MET A 197 -2.31 15.69 -7.20
C MET A 197 -1.45 15.92 -8.43
N LYS A 198 -0.51 15.01 -8.69
CA LYS A 198 0.44 15.08 -9.80
C LYS A 198 0.28 13.98 -10.82
N ARG A 199 -0.18 12.81 -10.41
CA ARG A 199 -0.42 11.68 -11.32
C ARG A 199 -1.66 10.92 -10.92
N LEU A 200 -2.49 10.61 -11.89
CA LEU A 200 -3.69 9.79 -11.74
C LEU A 200 -3.62 8.61 -12.71
N ARG A 201 -4.03 7.43 -12.27
CA ARG A 201 -4.27 6.30 -13.15
C ARG A 201 -5.54 5.57 -12.76
N PHE A 202 -6.52 5.57 -13.66
CA PHE A 202 -7.77 4.87 -13.46
C PHE A 202 -7.59 3.37 -13.67
N VAL A 203 -8.22 2.57 -12.81
CA VAL A 203 -8.15 1.12 -12.84
C VAL A 203 -9.54 0.56 -13.13
N TYR A 204 -9.63 -0.23 -14.18
CA TYR A 204 -10.83 -0.89 -14.69
C TYR A 204 -10.70 -2.40 -14.47
N SER A 205 -11.84 -3.07 -14.30
CA SER A 205 -11.83 -4.53 -14.17
C SER A 205 -11.35 -5.20 -15.47
N TYR A 206 -11.90 -4.82 -16.61
CA TYR A 206 -11.54 -5.34 -17.94
C TYR A 206 -11.95 -4.30 -19.01
N PRO A 207 -11.42 -4.37 -20.25
CA PRO A 207 -11.76 -3.44 -21.32
C PRO A 207 -13.18 -3.69 -21.83
N ASP A 208 -14.16 -3.01 -21.22
CA ASP A 208 -15.56 -3.00 -21.62
C ASP A 208 -15.99 -1.55 -21.88
N ALA A 209 -16.60 -1.31 -23.04
CA ALA A 209 -17.02 0.01 -23.47
C ALA A 209 -18.06 0.64 -22.52
N ALA A 210 -18.81 -0.17 -21.78
CA ALA A 210 -19.78 0.30 -20.78
C ALA A 210 -19.20 0.37 -19.34
N GLY A 211 -17.95 -0.06 -19.14
CA GLY A 211 -17.33 -0.15 -17.83
C GLY A 211 -16.84 1.19 -17.29
N TYR A 212 -17.11 1.47 -16.02
CA TYR A 212 -16.50 2.59 -15.30
C TYR A 212 -15.24 2.15 -14.55
N ALA A 213 -14.32 3.09 -14.33
CA ALA A 213 -13.20 2.87 -13.44
C ALA A 213 -13.72 2.47 -12.04
N ARG A 214 -13.13 1.42 -11.47
CA ARG A 214 -13.46 0.94 -10.12
C ARG A 214 -12.60 1.66 -9.09
N LEU A 215 -11.32 1.82 -9.40
CA LEU A 215 -10.32 2.42 -8.54
C LEU A 215 -9.55 3.50 -9.29
N VAL A 216 -8.85 4.33 -8.53
CA VAL A 216 -7.91 5.31 -9.03
C VAL A 216 -6.65 5.27 -8.18
N LEU A 217 -5.50 5.20 -8.83
CA LEU A 217 -4.19 5.38 -8.23
C LEU A 217 -3.83 6.86 -8.30
N VAL A 218 -3.41 7.43 -7.18
CA VAL A 218 -3.08 8.84 -7.04
C VAL A 218 -1.67 9.01 -6.49
N GLN A 219 -0.90 9.87 -7.17
CA GLN A 219 0.34 10.42 -6.65
C GLN A 219 0.06 11.88 -6.33
N ALA A 220 0.23 12.27 -5.07
CA ALA A 220 0.17 13.67 -4.65
C ALA A 220 1.52 14.09 -4.06
N VAL A 221 1.84 15.38 -4.15
CA VAL A 221 3.11 15.95 -3.68
C VAL A 221 2.85 17.09 -2.71
N LYS A 222 3.49 17.03 -1.55
CA LYS A 222 3.33 18.05 -0.51
C LYS A 222 3.89 19.39 -0.95
N LYS A 223 3.05 20.42 -0.91
CA LYS A 223 3.34 21.83 -1.27
C LYS A 223 3.90 22.00 -2.69
N ALA A 224 3.48 21.18 -3.63
CA ALA A 224 3.79 21.41 -5.05
C ALA A 224 2.83 22.44 -5.68
N GLY A 225 3.29 23.15 -6.72
CA GLY A 225 2.41 23.98 -7.56
C GLY A 225 1.44 23.14 -8.38
N PRO A 226 0.44 23.73 -9.07
CA PRO A 226 -0.69 22.99 -9.65
C PRO A 226 -0.32 22.07 -10.81
N GLY A 227 -1.23 21.14 -11.14
CA GLY A 227 -1.25 20.40 -12.41
C GLY A 227 -1.07 18.89 -12.25
N VAL A 228 -1.90 18.14 -12.99
CA VAL A 228 -2.03 16.68 -12.87
C VAL A 228 -1.87 15.99 -14.22
N ARG A 229 -1.15 14.86 -14.25
CA ARG A 229 -1.05 13.97 -15.42
C ARG A 229 -2.00 12.79 -15.26
N VAL A 230 -2.91 12.62 -16.20
CA VAL A 230 -3.74 11.42 -16.30
C VAL A 230 -3.01 10.38 -17.15
N MET A 231 -2.75 9.21 -16.59
CA MET A 231 -2.10 8.08 -17.26
C MET A 231 -3.11 7.27 -18.07
N PRO A 232 -2.64 6.49 -19.07
CA PRO A 232 -3.47 5.48 -19.72
C PRO A 232 -4.14 4.56 -18.68
N PRO A 233 -5.39 4.12 -18.94
CA PRO A 233 -6.11 3.26 -18.01
C PRO A 233 -5.32 1.97 -17.76
N LEU A 234 -5.50 1.40 -16.57
CA LEU A 234 -5.02 0.07 -16.23
C LEU A 234 -6.22 -0.88 -16.22
N TYR A 235 -6.11 -2.01 -16.91
CA TYR A 235 -7.13 -3.07 -16.91
C TYR A 235 -6.61 -4.26 -16.09
N ILE A 236 -7.39 -4.73 -15.12
CA ILE A 236 -6.99 -5.85 -14.27
C ILE A 236 -6.98 -7.15 -15.08
N TYR A 237 -8.08 -7.44 -15.76
CA TYR A 237 -8.30 -8.65 -16.56
C TYR A 237 -8.39 -8.31 -18.05
N ALA A 238 -7.96 -9.24 -18.91
CA ALA A 238 -8.04 -9.08 -20.37
C ALA A 238 -9.49 -9.03 -20.87
N GLU A 239 -10.38 -9.74 -20.19
CA GLU A 239 -11.80 -9.84 -20.49
C GLU A 239 -12.59 -10.21 -19.23
N LYS A 240 -13.91 -10.21 -19.31
CA LYS A 240 -14.78 -10.55 -18.19
C LYS A 240 -14.56 -12.00 -17.75
N GLY A 241 -14.04 -12.21 -16.54
CA GLY A 241 -13.72 -13.54 -16.02
C GLY A 241 -12.47 -14.18 -16.64
N GLY A 242 -11.74 -13.43 -17.47
CA GLY A 242 -10.49 -13.87 -18.05
C GLY A 242 -9.30 -13.76 -17.11
N SER A 243 -8.11 -14.02 -17.66
CA SER A 243 -6.84 -13.89 -16.94
C SER A 243 -6.43 -12.43 -16.73
N TYR A 244 -5.44 -12.21 -15.85
CA TYR A 244 -4.81 -10.90 -15.71
C TYR A 244 -4.22 -10.42 -17.03
N THR A 245 -4.29 -9.11 -17.28
CA THR A 245 -3.60 -8.50 -18.43
C THR A 245 -2.08 -8.68 -18.32
N PRO A 246 -1.32 -8.62 -19.44
CA PRO A 246 0.13 -8.71 -19.39
C PRO A 246 0.77 -7.68 -18.43
N GLU A 247 0.22 -6.47 -18.38
CA GLU A 247 0.70 -5.42 -17.47
C GLU A 247 0.55 -5.82 -15.99
N ILE A 248 -0.57 -6.44 -15.62
CA ILE A 248 -0.77 -6.92 -14.24
C ILE A 248 0.11 -8.13 -13.95
N GLN A 249 0.24 -9.06 -14.89
CA GLN A 249 1.11 -10.24 -14.73
C GLN A 249 2.55 -9.83 -14.41
N LEU A 250 3.08 -8.80 -15.08
CA LEU A 250 4.41 -8.24 -14.81
C LEU A 250 4.59 -7.78 -13.35
N LEU A 251 3.52 -7.30 -12.71
CA LEU A 251 3.58 -6.90 -11.29
C LEU A 251 3.78 -8.08 -10.34
N TYR A 252 3.51 -9.32 -10.76
CA TYR A 252 3.71 -10.54 -9.99
C TYR A 252 4.97 -11.32 -10.39
N GLN A 253 5.54 -11.04 -11.55
CA GLN A 253 6.79 -11.66 -12.02
C GLN A 253 8.01 -11.01 -11.39
N GLU A 254 9.07 -11.77 -11.12
CA GLU A 254 10.37 -11.16 -10.85
C GLU A 254 10.89 -10.43 -12.10
N LEU A 255 11.42 -9.22 -11.91
CA LEU A 255 12.17 -8.57 -12.98
C LEU A 255 13.61 -9.10 -12.90
N PRO A 256 14.21 -9.54 -14.01
CA PRO A 256 15.60 -9.97 -14.01
C PRO A 256 16.49 -8.86 -13.44
N ALA A 257 17.51 -9.24 -12.67
CA ALA A 257 18.50 -8.29 -12.17
C ALA A 257 19.05 -7.50 -13.37
N PRO A 258 19.21 -6.16 -13.25
CA PRO A 258 19.84 -5.39 -14.33
C PRO A 258 21.23 -5.98 -14.58
N GLU A 259 21.47 -6.43 -15.82
CA GLU A 259 22.75 -6.99 -16.23
C GLU A 259 23.85 -6.00 -15.83
N SER A 260 24.78 -6.46 -14.98
CA SER A 260 25.99 -5.71 -14.70
C SER A 260 26.70 -5.51 -16.03
N THR A 261 26.74 -4.28 -16.53
CA THR A 261 27.55 -3.94 -17.69
C THR A 261 29.00 -4.26 -17.32
N VAL A 262 29.48 -5.41 -17.77
CA VAL A 262 30.88 -5.76 -17.69
C VAL A 262 31.58 -4.78 -18.62
N SER A 263 32.24 -3.79 -18.05
CA SER A 263 33.21 -2.96 -18.76
C SER A 263 34.27 -3.88 -19.34
N GLN A 264 34.13 -4.23 -20.62
CA GLN A 264 35.24 -4.74 -21.39
C GLN A 264 36.22 -3.58 -21.57
N VAL A 265 37.22 -3.55 -20.69
CA VAL A 265 38.48 -2.87 -20.93
C VAL A 265 39.09 -3.57 -22.14
N VAL A 266 38.95 -2.98 -23.32
CA VAL A 266 39.73 -3.37 -24.50
C VAL A 266 41.16 -2.92 -24.25
N SER A 267 41.98 -3.85 -23.76
CA SER A 267 43.43 -3.80 -23.84
C SER A 267 43.88 -4.35 -25.19
N GLY A 268 44.72 -3.60 -25.91
CA GLY A 268 45.40 -4.01 -27.14
C GLY A 268 45.02 -3.10 -28.31
N ASP A 269 45.92 -2.59 -29.13
CA ASP A 269 47.31 -2.97 -29.34
C ASP A 269 48.06 -1.85 -30.05
N LYS A 270 49.38 -1.87 -29.89
CA LYS A 270 50.36 -1.00 -30.53
C LYS A 270 50.30 -1.12 -32.06
N ARG A 271 50.30 0.03 -32.74
CA ARG A 271 51.26 0.35 -33.81
C ARG A 271 51.17 1.81 -34.21
#